data_AF-A0A7L1BVR3-F1
#
_entry.id   AF-A0A7L1BVR3-F1
#
_cell.length_a   1.000
_cell.length_b   1.000
_cell.length_c   1.000
_cell.angle_alpha   90.00
_cell.angle_beta   90.00
_cell.angle_gamma   90.00
#
_symmetry.space_group_name_H-M   'P 1'
#
loop_
_entity.id
_entity.type
_entity.pdbx_description
1 polymer ?
#
loop_
_entity_poly.entity_id
_entity_poly.type
_entity_poly.pdbx_seq_one_letter_code
_entity_poly.pdbx_strand_id
1 'polypeptide(L)' 'MRGLLAKRMKFHLLGAFLVSAGAAALFKFGVAEPRKRAYAEYYKHYDPMKDFEAMKAAGVLESAPPK' A
#
# COMPACT_ATOMS: atom_id res chain seq x y z
N MET A 1 37.16 -7.36 -32.19
CA MET A 1 36.69 -6.61 -31.00
C MET A 1 35.85 -5.38 -31.41
N ARG A 2 34.64 -5.56 -31.93
CA ARG A 2 33.73 -4.45 -32.28
C ARG A 2 32.34 -4.75 -31.72
N GLY A 3 31.61 -3.73 -31.28
CA GLY A 3 30.22 -3.87 -30.82
C GLY A 3 30.00 -4.54 -29.46
N LEU A 4 31.07 -4.87 -28.71
CA LEU A 4 30.97 -5.53 -27.41
C LEU A 4 30.15 -4.71 -26.40
N LEU A 5 30.39 -3.38 -26.36
CA LEU A 5 29.64 -2.47 -25.50
C LEU A 5 28.15 -2.42 -25.88
N ALA A 6 27.84 -2.29 -27.17
CA ALA A 6 26.46 -2.22 -27.64
C ALA A 6 25.68 -3.52 -27.34
N LYS A 7 26.32 -4.68 -27.49
CA LYS A 7 25.72 -5.98 -27.13
C LYS A 7 25.41 -6.06 -25.63
N ARG A 8 26.36 -5.67 -24.78
CA ARG A 8 26.20 -5.66 -23.31
C ARG A 8 25.12 -4.68 -22.87
N MET A 9 25.08 -3.50 -23.49
CA MET A 9 24.09 -2.47 -23.17
C MET A 9 22.67 -2.91 -23.52
N LYS A 10 22.44 -3.52 -24.70
CA LYS A 10 21.12 -4.07 -25.06
C LYS A 10 20.64 -5.13 -24.07
N PHE A 11 21.54 -6.01 -23.63
CA PHE A 11 21.22 -7.04 -22.64
C PHE A 11 20.81 -6.42 -21.29
N HIS A 12 21.58 -5.47 -20.77
CA HIS A 12 21.26 -4.83 -19.50
C HIS A 12 20.03 -3.93 -19.57
N LEU A 13 19.79 -3.25 -20.70
CA LEU A 13 18.57 -2.45 -20.88
C LEU A 13 17.33 -3.34 -20.77
N LEU A 14 17.30 -4.47 -21.49
CA LEU A 14 16.19 -5.41 -21.41
C LEU A 14 16.01 -5.95 -19.98
N GLY A 15 17.11 -6.35 -19.33
CA GLY A 15 17.08 -6.80 -17.93
C GLY A 15 16.56 -5.73 -16.97
N ALA A 16 16.99 -4.47 -17.13
CA ALA A 16 16.57 -3.37 -16.29
C ALA A 16 15.06 -3.11 -16.41
N PHE A 17 14.50 -3.15 -17.64
CA PHE A 17 13.06 -3.01 -17.84
C PHE A 17 12.28 -4.15 -17.19
N LEU A 18 12.73 -5.40 -17.35
CA LEU A 18 12.06 -6.55 -16.73
C LEU A 18 12.09 -6.48 -15.20
N VAL A 19 13.24 -6.15 -14.61
CA VAL A 19 13.38 -6.02 -13.15
C VAL A 19 12.52 -4.87 -12.64
N SER A 20 12.51 -3.73 -13.34
CA SER A 20 11.72 -2.55 -12.93
C SER A 20 10.22 -2.84 -13.00
N ALA A 21 9.76 -3.49 -14.08
CA ALA A 21 8.37 -3.89 -14.23
C ALA A 21 7.96 -4.92 -13.16
N GLY A 22 8.84 -5.89 -12.87
CA GLY A 22 8.63 -6.87 -11.81
C GLY A 22 8.51 -6.21 -10.44
N ALA A 23 9.42 -5.29 -10.09
CA ALA A 23 9.37 -4.55 -8.84
C ALA A 23 8.08 -3.71 -8.71
N ALA A 24 7.67 -3.04 -9.79
CA ALA A 24 6.42 -2.28 -9.81
C ALA A 24 5.19 -3.17 -9.60
N ALA A 25 5.15 -4.35 -10.24
CA ALA A 25 4.06 -5.31 -10.07
C ALA A 25 4.02 -5.87 -8.63
N LEU A 26 5.18 -6.25 -8.08
CA LEU A 26 5.30 -6.73 -6.70
C LEU A 26 4.82 -5.68 -5.71
N PHE A 27 5.21 -4.42 -5.87
CA PHE A 27 4.74 -3.34 -5.00
C PHE A 27 3.24 -3.10 -5.15
N LYS A 28 2.72 -3.08 -6.38
CA LYS A 28 1.30 -2.87 -6.63
C LYS A 28 0.44 -3.93 -5.95
N PHE A 29 0.73 -5.21 -6.17
CA PHE A 29 -0.10 -6.29 -5.66
C PHE A 29 0.25 -6.73 -4.24
N GLY A 30 1.50 -6.55 -3.81
CA GLY A 30 1.93 -6.88 -2.46
C GLY A 30 1.64 -5.79 -1.43
N VAL A 31 1.53 -4.53 -1.85
CA VAL A 31 1.37 -3.39 -0.93
C VAL A 31 0.17 -2.52 -1.29
N ALA A 32 0.08 -2.03 -2.53
CA ALA A 32 -0.92 -1.02 -2.88
C ALA A 32 -2.36 -1.59 -2.89
N GLU A 33 -2.60 -2.71 -3.59
CA GLU A 33 -3.93 -3.33 -3.65
C GLU A 33 -4.41 -3.84 -2.28
N PRO A 34 -3.61 -4.57 -1.49
CA PRO A 34 -4.02 -5.02 -0.16
C PRO A 34 -4.38 -3.85 0.76
N ARG A 35 -3.60 -2.76 0.72
CA ARG A 35 -3.93 -1.55 1.48
C ARG A 35 -5.28 -0.98 1.06
N LYS A 36 -5.49 -0.73 -0.24
CA LYS A 36 -6.78 -0.20 -0.72
C LYS A 36 -7.95 -1.10 -0.32
N ARG A 37 -7.78 -2.41 -0.43
CA ARG A 37 -8.78 -3.40 -0.01
C ARG A 37 -9.05 -3.34 1.49
N ALA A 38 -8.02 -3.28 2.33
CA ALA A 38 -8.17 -3.20 3.79
C ALA A 38 -8.96 -1.96 4.23
N TYR A 39 -8.69 -0.80 3.63
CA TYR A 39 -9.47 0.41 3.88
C TYR A 39 -10.93 0.25 3.43
N ALA A 40 -11.16 -0.28 2.23
CA ALA A 40 -12.50 -0.51 1.73
C ALA A 40 -13.30 -1.50 2.59
N GLU A 41 -12.66 -2.60 3.03
CA GLU A 41 -13.29 -3.61 3.90
C GLU A 41 -13.61 -3.04 5.29
N TYR A 42 -12.70 -2.24 5.87
CA TYR A 42 -12.96 -1.55 7.14
C TYR A 42 -14.19 -0.65 7.04
N TYR A 43 -14.21 0.26 6.07
CA TYR A 43 -15.29 1.24 5.93
C TYR A 43 -16.61 0.65 5.45
N LYS A 44 -16.63 -0.55 4.87
CA LYS A 44 -17.85 -1.20 4.40
C LYS A 44 -18.89 -1.40 5.52
N HIS A 45 -18.42 -1.61 6.74
CA HIS A 45 -19.28 -1.88 7.91
C HIS A 45 -18.94 -0.99 9.11
N TYR A 46 -18.14 0.05 8.89
CA TYR A 46 -17.75 0.98 9.95
C TYR A 46 -18.94 1.84 10.37
N ASP A 47 -19.26 1.81 11.66
CA ASP A 47 -20.23 2.69 12.30
C ASP A 47 -19.48 3.72 13.17
N PRO A 48 -19.39 4.99 12.73
CA PRO A 48 -18.67 6.02 13.44
C PRO A 48 -19.23 6.29 14.84
N MET A 49 -20.55 6.15 15.04
CA MET A 49 -21.16 6.44 16.34
C MET A 49 -20.86 5.34 17.34
N LYS A 50 -20.87 4.08 16.89
CA LYS A 50 -20.48 2.95 17.74
C LYS A 50 -19.03 3.07 18.20
N ASP A 51 -18.12 3.42 17.29
CA ASP A 51 -16.70 3.59 17.63
C ASP A 51 -16.49 4.81 18.55
N PHE A 52 -17.17 5.93 18.27
CA PHE A 52 -17.16 7.11 19.13
C PHE A 52 -17.66 6.81 20.55
N GLU A 53 -18.79 6.11 20.71
CA GLU A 53 -19.32 5.77 22.03
C GLU A 53 -18.37 4.81 22.79
N ALA A 54 -17.69 3.90 22.08
CA ALA A 54 -16.65 3.06 22.68
C ALA A 54 -15.45 3.90 23.17
N MET A 55 -14.98 4.87 22.38
CA MET A 55 -13.92 5.80 22.78
C MET A 55 -14.34 6.67 23.97
N LYS A 56 -15.56 7.21 23.94
CA LYS A 56 -16.12 8.00 25.03
C LYS A 56 -16.21 7.19 26.31
N ALA A 57 -16.70 5.96 26.25
CA ALA A 57 -16.79 5.06 27.40
C ALA A 57 -15.40 4.70 27.96
N ALA A 58 -14.38 4.61 27.10
CA ALA A 58 -12.99 4.42 27.49
C ALA A 58 -12.35 5.68 28.12
N GLY A 59 -13.03 6.83 28.08
CA GLY A 59 -12.58 8.08 28.69
C GLY A 59 -11.41 8.74 27.96
N VAL A 60 -11.16 8.40 26.69
CA VAL A 60 -10.04 8.97 25.93
C VAL A 60 -10.33 10.37 25.35
N LEU A 61 -11.58 10.83 25.44
CA LEU A 61 -12.03 12.10 24.87
C LEU A 61 -12.23 13.15 25.97
N GLU A 62 -11.38 14.17 26.01
CA GLU A 62 -11.49 15.29 26.96
C GLU A 62 -12.79 16.09 26.76
N SER A 63 -13.16 16.35 25.50
CA SER A 63 -14.37 17.10 25.15
C SER A 63 -15.67 16.31 25.37
N ALA A 64 -15.58 15.01 25.59
CA ALA A 64 -16.71 14.11 25.75
C ALA A 64 -16.39 13.07 26.83
N PRO A 65 -16.44 13.46 28.11
CA PRO A 65 -16.15 12.53 29.20
C PRO A 65 -17.16 11.37 29.23
N PRO A 66 -16.76 10.21 29.78
CA PRO A 66 -17.68 9.12 30.02
C PRO A 66 -18.80 9.59 30.94
N LYS A 67 -20.03 9.12 30.68
CA LYS A 67 -21.18 9.41 31.54
C LYS A 67 -21.05 8.75 32.89
#